data_AF-A0A3G2JG71-F1
#
_entry.id   AF-A0A3G2JG71-F1
#
_cell.length_a   1.000
_cell.length_b   1.000
_cell.length_c   1.000
_cell.angle_alpha   90.00
_cell.angle_beta   90.00
_cell.angle_gamma   90.00
#
_symmetry.space_group_name_H-M   'P 1'
#
loop_
_entity.id
_entity.type
_entity.pdbx_description
1 polymer ?
#
loop_
_entity_poly.entity_id
_entity_poly.type
_entity_poly.pdbx_seq_one_letter_code
_entity_poly.pdbx_strand_id
1 'polypeptide(L)'
;MNTVRGTPSDHPSPHPAVTHRPQHAAPTAWRLRGAARPQPVTRAARYPAPAITLVLEVAVHTYDARLALGAPQPLPDQAALDGVDEFLSTSCAGPYAWPHKPSVVDYHATEGRSWRLTLSADGVRSTRLPTSGTLPATAAGQDPDPADASLRGTASDLVLALYGRVPVDSLKLDGDRHLFDQLLAWDPDA
;
A
#
# COMPACT_ATOMS: atom_id res chain seq x y z
N MET A 1 -50.56 -12.18 50.79
CA MET A 1 -49.28 -11.46 50.69
C MET A 1 -48.43 -12.14 49.63
N ASN A 2 -48.06 -11.38 48.60
CA ASN A 2 -47.25 -11.80 47.45
C ASN A 2 -45.80 -12.05 47.87
N THR A 3 -45.14 -13.05 47.27
CA THR A 3 -43.68 -12.96 47.06
C THR A 3 -43.34 -13.47 45.67
N VAL A 4 -43.01 -12.50 44.81
CA VAL A 4 -42.59 -12.66 43.43
C VAL A 4 -41.19 -13.27 43.37
N ARG A 5 -41.02 -14.20 42.44
CA ARG A 5 -39.79 -14.91 42.08
C ARG A 5 -38.83 -13.93 41.38
N GLY A 6 -37.70 -13.61 42.00
CA GLY A 6 -36.64 -12.79 41.39
C GLY A 6 -35.77 -13.61 40.44
N THR A 7 -35.71 -13.20 39.18
CA THR A 7 -34.74 -13.69 38.18
C THR A 7 -33.36 -13.06 38.43
N PRO A 8 -32.24 -13.80 38.36
CA PRO A 8 -30.93 -13.19 38.38
C PRO A 8 -30.67 -12.46 37.05
N SER A 9 -30.38 -11.16 37.13
CA SER A 9 -29.89 -10.36 36.01
C SER A 9 -28.48 -10.82 35.64
N ASP A 10 -28.34 -11.34 34.42
CA ASP A 10 -27.06 -11.65 33.80
C ASP A 10 -26.36 -10.34 33.45
N HIS A 11 -25.22 -10.07 34.09
CA HIS A 11 -24.43 -8.87 33.85
C HIS A 11 -23.43 -9.18 32.72
N PRO A 12 -23.38 -8.41 31.62
CA PRO A 12 -22.41 -8.66 30.57
C PRO A 12 -20.98 -8.42 31.09
N SER A 13 -20.12 -9.41 30.84
CA SER A 13 -18.69 -9.36 31.17
C SER A 13 -18.01 -8.15 30.50
N PRO A 14 -17.06 -7.47 31.17
CA PRO A 14 -16.32 -6.39 30.55
C PRO A 14 -15.47 -6.92 29.39
N HIS A 15 -15.67 -6.35 28.20
CA HIS A 15 -14.82 -6.60 27.04
C HIS A 15 -13.35 -6.28 27.37
N PRO A 16 -12.37 -7.11 26.95
CA PRO A 16 -10.96 -6.81 27.17
C PRO A 16 -10.60 -5.51 26.45
N ALA A 17 -9.87 -4.64 27.14
CA ALA A 17 -9.34 -3.40 26.58
C ALA A 17 -8.41 -3.74 25.40
N VAL A 18 -8.87 -3.41 24.18
CA VAL A 18 -8.03 -3.43 22.99
C VAL A 18 -6.92 -2.41 23.21
N THR A 19 -5.72 -2.88 23.51
CA THR A 19 -4.54 -2.03 23.61
C THR A 19 -4.16 -1.65 22.19
N HIS A 20 -4.62 -0.50 21.74
CA HIS A 20 -4.30 0.05 20.43
C HIS A 20 -2.80 0.35 20.41
N ARG A 21 -2.01 -0.49 19.73
CA ARG A 21 -0.60 -0.18 19.44
C ARG A 21 -0.60 1.15 18.68
N PRO A 22 0.29 2.10 19.02
CA PRO A 22 0.37 3.35 18.28
C PRO A 22 0.60 3.02 16.80
N GLN A 23 -0.28 3.55 15.96
CA GLN A 23 -0.08 3.64 14.52
C GLN A 23 1.36 4.03 14.24
N HIS A 24 2.14 3.13 13.64
CA HIS A 24 3.47 3.49 13.17
C HIS A 24 3.25 4.63 12.19
N ALA A 25 3.79 5.81 12.50
CA ALA A 25 3.62 6.95 11.64
C ALA A 25 4.25 6.60 10.29
N ALA A 26 3.48 6.69 9.20
CA ALA A 26 4.05 6.68 7.86
C ALA A 26 5.24 7.67 7.83
N PRO A 27 6.39 7.31 7.25
CA PRO A 27 7.57 8.16 7.26
C PRO A 27 7.23 9.52 6.65
N THR A 28 7.83 10.58 7.19
CA THR A 28 7.54 11.98 6.82
C THR A 28 7.66 12.23 5.32
N ALA A 29 8.59 11.54 4.64
CA ALA A 29 8.82 11.60 3.20
C ALA A 29 7.58 11.22 2.36
N TRP A 30 6.75 10.29 2.87
CA TRP A 30 5.55 9.80 2.18
C TRP A 30 4.29 10.59 2.56
N ARG A 31 4.25 11.17 3.77
CA ARG A 31 3.12 12.00 4.25
C ARG A 31 2.91 13.26 3.42
N LEU A 32 3.97 13.82 2.85
CA LEU A 32 3.89 15.02 1.99
C LEU A 32 3.51 14.68 0.54
N ARG A 33 3.54 13.41 0.14
CA ARG A 33 3.31 12.95 -1.24
C ARG A 33 1.93 12.33 -1.44
N GLY A 34 1.38 11.66 -0.41
CA GLY A 34 0.00 11.15 -0.40
C GLY A 34 -1.06 12.24 -0.15
N ALA A 35 -0.67 13.39 0.39
CA ALA A 35 -1.47 14.60 0.37
C ALA A 35 -1.04 15.41 -0.85
N ALA A 36 -1.76 15.29 -1.96
CA ALA A 36 -1.53 16.14 -3.13
C ALA A 36 -1.40 17.60 -2.67
N ARG A 37 -0.22 18.22 -2.85
CA ARG A 37 -0.13 19.69 -2.70
C ARG A 37 -1.17 20.29 -3.65
N PRO A 38 -2.06 21.20 -3.21
CA PRO A 38 -2.93 21.91 -4.14
C PRO A 38 -2.03 22.69 -5.10
N GLN A 39 -1.91 22.17 -6.32
CA GLN A 39 -1.15 22.82 -7.39
C GLN A 39 -1.87 24.14 -7.71
N PRO A 40 -1.15 25.29 -7.79
CA PRO A 40 -1.75 26.52 -8.28
C PRO A 40 -2.24 26.30 -9.71
N VAL A 41 -3.52 26.59 -9.93
CA VAL A 41 -4.26 26.42 -11.19
C VAL A 41 -3.82 27.44 -12.25
N THR A 42 -2.59 27.35 -12.74
CA THR A 42 -2.15 28.13 -13.90
C THR A 42 -1.16 27.37 -14.79
N ARG A 43 -1.59 26.22 -15.31
CA ARG A 43 -1.21 25.76 -16.66
C ARG A 43 -2.25 24.75 -17.14
N ALA A 44 -3.01 25.12 -18.17
CA ALA A 44 -4.03 24.27 -18.77
C ALA A 44 -3.40 23.05 -19.46
N ALA A 45 -3.24 21.97 -18.70
CA ALA A 45 -3.29 20.61 -19.21
C ALA A 45 -4.40 19.90 -18.41
N ARG A 46 -5.52 19.70 -19.08
CA ARG A 46 -6.73 19.07 -18.55
C ARG A 46 -6.47 17.58 -18.32
N TYR A 47 -5.73 17.24 -17.28
CA TYR A 47 -5.83 15.90 -16.70
C TYR A 47 -7.05 15.93 -15.77
N PRO A 48 -8.10 15.11 -15.99
CA PRO A 48 -9.02 14.87 -14.90
C PRO A 48 -8.18 14.33 -13.75
N ALA A 49 -8.33 14.86 -12.53
CA ALA A 49 -7.89 14.10 -11.36
C ALA A 49 -8.46 12.68 -11.57
N PRO A 50 -7.62 11.64 -11.73
CA PRO A 50 -8.11 10.37 -12.23
C PRO A 50 -9.10 9.86 -11.18
N ALA A 51 -10.27 9.39 -11.62
CA ALA A 51 -11.31 8.90 -10.73
C ALA A 51 -10.80 7.86 -9.70
N ILE A 52 -9.67 7.20 -10.00
CA ILE A 52 -8.96 6.25 -9.15
C ILE A 52 -8.46 6.91 -7.85
N THR A 53 -7.87 8.12 -7.90
CA THR A 53 -7.37 8.81 -6.70
C THR A 53 -8.49 9.02 -5.67
N LEU A 54 -9.65 9.53 -6.12
CA LEU A 54 -10.81 9.75 -5.25
C LEU A 54 -11.38 8.43 -4.72
N VAL A 55 -11.39 7.37 -5.53
CA VAL A 55 -11.81 6.03 -5.09
C VAL A 55 -10.88 5.50 -4.00
N LEU A 56 -9.57 5.70 -4.13
CA LEU A 56 -8.60 5.28 -3.12
C LEU A 56 -8.70 6.08 -1.83
N GLU A 57 -8.86 7.40 -1.91
CA GLU A 57 -9.07 8.24 -0.74
C GLU A 57 -10.28 7.76 0.07
N VAL A 58 -11.42 7.55 -0.60
CA VAL A 58 -12.64 7.04 0.06
C VAL A 58 -12.42 5.64 0.62
N ALA A 59 -11.74 4.75 -0.10
CA ALA A 59 -11.48 3.39 0.35
C ALA A 59 -10.57 3.35 1.59
N VAL A 60 -9.48 4.12 1.60
CA VAL A 60 -8.56 4.23 2.73
C VAL A 60 -9.24 4.89 3.94
N HIS A 61 -10.03 5.94 3.74
CA HIS A 61 -10.80 6.56 4.83
C HIS A 61 -11.86 5.62 5.41
N THR A 62 -12.49 4.80 4.57
CA THR A 62 -13.42 3.76 5.03
C THR A 62 -12.68 2.69 5.84
N TYR A 63 -11.48 2.29 5.40
CA TYR A 63 -10.61 1.39 6.15
C TYR A 63 -10.28 1.97 7.53
N ASP A 64 -9.86 3.23 7.60
CA ASP A 64 -9.50 3.92 8.84
C ASP A 64 -10.67 3.99 9.83
N ALA A 65 -11.86 4.34 9.34
CA ALA A 65 -13.07 4.37 10.16
C ALA A 65 -13.40 2.98 10.73
N ARG A 66 -13.24 1.92 9.93
CA ARG A 66 -13.47 0.53 10.35
C ARG A 66 -12.40 0.03 11.32
N LEU A 67 -11.15 0.42 11.13
CA LEU A 67 -10.06 0.13 12.04
C LEU A 67 -10.32 0.75 13.42
N ALA A 68 -10.77 2.01 13.46
CA ALA A 68 -11.14 2.69 14.72
C ALA A 68 -12.31 2.01 15.46
N LEU A 69 -13.17 1.31 14.72
CA LEU A 69 -14.25 0.47 15.28
C LEU A 69 -13.80 -0.94 15.66
N GLY A 70 -12.52 -1.28 15.48
CA GLY A 70 -11.97 -2.60 15.77
C GLY A 70 -12.41 -3.70 14.78
N ALA A 71 -12.97 -3.32 13.62
CA ALA A 71 -13.49 -4.25 12.62
C ALA A 71 -12.92 -3.92 11.22
N PRO A 72 -11.58 -3.95 11.03
CA PRO A 72 -10.96 -3.66 9.75
C PRO A 72 -11.48 -4.61 8.67
N GLN A 73 -11.76 -4.08 7.49
CA GLN A 73 -12.12 -4.88 6.32
C GLN A 73 -11.18 -4.54 5.16
N PRO A 74 -10.84 -5.52 4.31
CA PRO A 74 -10.01 -5.27 3.14
C PRO A 74 -10.67 -4.26 2.20
N LEU A 75 -9.84 -3.56 1.43
CA LEU A 75 -10.30 -2.72 0.34
C LEU A 75 -10.88 -3.61 -0.77
N PRO A 76 -11.87 -3.13 -1.54
CA PRO A 76 -12.37 -3.87 -2.70
C PRO A 76 -11.23 -4.18 -3.69
N ASP A 77 -11.14 -5.43 -4.15
CA ASP A 77 -9.99 -5.95 -4.91
C ASP A 77 -9.55 -5.04 -6.06
N GLN A 78 -10.48 -4.58 -6.92
CA GLN A 78 -10.11 -3.72 -8.04
C GLN A 78 -9.58 -2.36 -7.58
N ALA A 79 -10.21 -1.76 -6.57
CA ALA A 79 -9.72 -0.50 -6.01
C ALA A 79 -8.33 -0.68 -5.40
N ALA A 80 -8.09 -1.78 -4.68
CA ALA A 80 -6.79 -2.07 -4.10
C ALA A 80 -5.71 -2.30 -5.18
N LEU A 81 -6.02 -3.07 -6.23
CA LEU A 81 -5.12 -3.33 -7.34
C LEU A 81 -4.78 -2.07 -8.14
N ASP A 82 -5.76 -1.22 -8.40
CA ASP A 82 -5.55 0.06 -9.08
C ASP A 82 -4.79 1.03 -8.16
N GLY A 83 -4.97 0.91 -6.84
CA GLY A 83 -4.21 1.67 -5.85
C GLY A 83 -2.74 1.34 -5.75
N VAL A 84 -2.36 0.06 -5.84
CA VAL A 84 -0.95 -0.32 -5.93
C VAL A 84 -0.32 0.27 -7.20
N ASP A 85 -1.03 0.16 -8.34
CA ASP A 85 -0.56 0.69 -9.62
C ASP A 85 -0.37 2.22 -9.59
N GLU A 86 -1.36 2.94 -9.08
CA GLU A 86 -1.32 4.40 -8.95
C GLU A 86 -0.24 4.84 -7.97
N PHE A 87 -0.12 4.20 -6.81
CA PHE A 87 0.87 4.58 -5.81
C PHE A 87 2.30 4.42 -6.35
N LEU A 88 2.60 3.27 -6.95
CA LEU A 88 3.93 3.00 -7.50
C LEU A 88 4.27 3.94 -8.67
N SER A 89 3.30 4.27 -9.53
CA SER A 89 3.52 5.14 -10.69
C SER A 89 3.54 6.63 -10.35
N THR A 90 2.80 7.06 -9.32
CA THR A 90 2.62 8.48 -8.98
C THR A 90 3.50 8.90 -7.80
N SER A 91 3.60 8.07 -6.77
CA SER A 91 4.35 8.38 -5.55
C SER A 91 5.80 7.92 -5.62
N CYS A 92 6.05 6.74 -6.20
CA CYS A 92 7.40 6.13 -6.20
C CYS A 92 8.19 6.36 -7.49
N ALA A 93 7.55 6.51 -8.65
CA ALA A 93 8.26 6.71 -9.92
C ALA A 93 8.52 8.19 -10.20
N GLY A 94 9.67 8.48 -10.83
CA GLY A 94 10.04 9.85 -11.17
C GLY A 94 11.49 9.98 -11.64
N PRO A 95 11.93 11.20 -12.00
CA PRO A 95 13.29 11.45 -12.50
C PRO A 95 14.33 11.65 -11.38
N TYR A 96 13.97 11.41 -10.12
CA TYR A 96 14.85 11.64 -8.97
C TYR A 96 15.80 10.46 -8.76
N ALA A 97 17.06 10.77 -8.47
CA ALA A 97 18.13 9.80 -8.33
C ALA A 97 18.00 9.00 -7.03
N TRP A 98 17.97 7.68 -7.13
CA TRP A 98 18.08 6.80 -5.98
C TRP A 98 19.50 6.90 -5.38
N PRO A 99 19.66 7.29 -4.09
CA PRO A 99 20.97 7.58 -3.51
C PRO A 99 21.73 6.33 -3.05
N HIS A 100 21.10 5.15 -3.09
CA HIS A 100 21.70 3.89 -2.70
C HIS A 100 22.11 3.04 -3.92
N LYS A 101 22.59 1.82 -3.68
CA LYS A 101 22.89 0.86 -4.75
C LYS A 101 21.66 0.71 -5.66
N PRO A 102 21.81 0.67 -6.99
CA PRO A 102 20.70 0.34 -7.89
C PRO A 102 20.05 -0.97 -7.45
N SER A 103 18.71 -1.01 -7.45
CA SER A 103 17.96 -2.13 -6.90
C SER A 103 16.61 -2.32 -7.58
N VAL A 104 16.11 -3.54 -7.52
CA VAL A 104 14.82 -3.96 -8.09
C VAL A 104 13.94 -4.53 -6.99
N VAL A 105 12.72 -4.01 -6.87
CA VAL A 105 11.73 -4.44 -5.88
C VAL A 105 10.47 -4.90 -6.58
N ASP A 106 10.03 -6.13 -6.31
CA ASP A 106 8.78 -6.68 -6.87
C ASP A 106 7.64 -6.70 -5.83
N TYR A 107 6.44 -6.38 -6.28
CA TYR A 107 5.21 -6.42 -5.50
C TYR A 107 4.26 -7.41 -6.14
N HIS A 108 3.77 -8.40 -5.38
CA HIS A 108 2.93 -9.47 -5.87
C HIS A 108 1.61 -9.55 -5.12
N ALA A 109 0.52 -9.16 -5.78
CA ALA A 109 -0.82 -9.35 -5.27
C ALA A 109 -1.28 -10.80 -5.50
N THR A 110 -1.93 -11.39 -4.49
CA THR A 110 -2.56 -12.73 -4.60
C THR A 110 -3.68 -12.80 -5.62
N GLU A 111 -4.25 -11.65 -5.98
CA GLU A 111 -5.30 -11.44 -6.97
C GLU A 111 -4.75 -11.47 -8.41
N GLY A 112 -3.46 -11.79 -8.59
CA GLY A 112 -2.87 -12.15 -9.88
C GLY A 112 -2.15 -11.02 -10.62
N ARG A 113 -2.04 -9.82 -10.03
CA ARG A 113 -1.21 -8.73 -10.58
C ARG A 113 0.13 -8.64 -9.87
N SER A 114 1.15 -8.21 -10.60
CA SER A 114 2.47 -7.97 -10.05
C SER A 114 3.11 -6.73 -10.68
N TRP A 115 3.92 -6.04 -9.90
CA TRP A 115 4.59 -4.80 -10.28
C TRP A 115 6.05 -4.87 -9.92
N ARG A 116 6.86 -4.14 -10.66
CA ARG A 116 8.29 -3.97 -10.41
C ARG A 116 8.61 -2.50 -10.27
N LEU A 117 9.39 -2.18 -9.26
CA LEU A 117 10.00 -0.86 -9.05
C LEU A 117 11.50 -0.98 -9.27
N THR A 118 12.01 -0.33 -10.31
CA THR A 118 13.44 -0.24 -10.59
C THR A 118 13.97 1.09 -10.07
N LEU A 119 14.98 1.02 -9.20
CA LEU A 119 15.61 2.15 -8.53
C LEU A 119 17.02 2.33 -9.07
N SER A 120 17.32 3.49 -9.66
CA SER A 120 18.67 3.82 -10.13
C SER A 120 18.99 5.30 -9.96
N ALA A 121 20.26 5.65 -10.17
CA ALA A 121 20.71 7.04 -10.20
C ALA A 121 20.04 7.87 -11.32
N ASP A 122 19.54 7.22 -12.38
CA ASP A 122 18.86 7.87 -13.51
C ASP A 122 17.35 8.06 -13.28
N GLY A 123 16.83 7.57 -12.16
CA GLY A 123 15.44 7.70 -11.79
C GLY A 123 14.82 6.41 -11.27
N VAL A 124 13.55 6.53 -10.91
CA VAL A 124 12.73 5.40 -10.48
C VAL A 124 11.65 5.11 -11.52
N ARG A 125 11.46 3.84 -11.82
CA ARG A 125 10.49 3.36 -12.82
C ARG A 125 9.61 2.27 -12.23
N SER A 126 8.30 2.40 -12.43
CA SER A 126 7.33 1.34 -12.14
C SER A 126 6.93 0.65 -13.43
N THR A 127 6.89 -0.69 -13.44
CA THR A 127 6.43 -1.50 -14.57
C THR A 127 5.51 -2.61 -14.08
N ARG A 128 4.54 -2.99 -14.92
CA ARG A 128 3.68 -4.13 -14.65
C ARG A 128 4.38 -5.41 -15.10
N LEU A 129 4.47 -6.39 -14.22
CA LEU A 129 4.99 -7.71 -14.56
C LEU A 129 3.88 -8.57 -15.17
N PRO A 130 4.21 -9.38 -16.20
CA PRO A 130 3.25 -10.32 -16.76
C PRO A 130 2.82 -11.32 -15.69
N THR A 131 1.53 -11.61 -15.60
CA THR A 131 1.01 -12.69 -14.76
C THR A 131 1.57 -14.02 -15.28
N SER A 132 2.32 -14.75 -14.46
CA SER A 132 2.74 -16.12 -14.80
C SER A 132 1.50 -16.96 -15.09
N GLY A 133 1.25 -17.25 -16.37
CA GLY A 133 0.06 -17.94 -16.85
C GLY A 133 -0.52 -17.38 -18.15
N THR A 134 -0.16 -16.15 -18.55
CA THR A 134 -0.68 -15.53 -19.78
C THR A 134 0.46 -14.95 -20.62
N LEU A 135 1.13 -15.80 -21.41
CA LEU A 135 1.95 -15.35 -22.54
C LEU A 135 1.50 -16.10 -23.80
N PRO A 136 1.25 -15.41 -24.93
CA PRO A 136 1.45 -16.05 -26.23
C PRO A 136 2.93 -16.45 -26.31
N ALA A 137 3.19 -17.67 -26.77
CA ALA A 137 4.52 -18.25 -26.92
C ALA A 137 5.34 -17.56 -28.04
N THR A 138 5.63 -16.26 -27.94
CA THR A 138 6.54 -15.53 -28.82
C THR A 138 7.07 -14.27 -28.14
N ALA A 139 7.82 -14.44 -27.06
CA ALA A 139 8.87 -13.50 -26.64
C ALA A 139 9.91 -14.31 -25.87
N ALA A 140 10.67 -15.13 -26.59
CA ALA A 140 11.88 -15.72 -26.05
C ALA A 140 12.90 -14.59 -25.83
N GLY A 141 13.32 -14.39 -24.58
CA GLY A 141 14.47 -13.56 -24.25
C GLY A 141 14.22 -12.66 -23.07
N GLN A 142 14.85 -13.03 -21.96
CA GLN A 142 14.95 -12.35 -20.67
C GLN A 142 13.75 -12.56 -19.75
N ASP A 143 13.87 -13.59 -18.91
CA ASP A 143 13.31 -13.48 -17.57
C ASP A 143 13.72 -12.11 -17.01
N PRO A 144 12.78 -11.36 -16.43
CA PRO A 144 13.14 -10.11 -15.78
C PRO A 144 14.21 -10.40 -14.73
N ASP A 145 15.26 -9.58 -14.67
CA ASP A 145 16.37 -9.77 -13.70
C ASP A 145 15.80 -10.09 -12.30
N PRO A 146 16.43 -10.99 -11.54
CA PRO A 146 15.91 -11.35 -10.22
C PRO A 146 15.77 -10.08 -9.37
N ALA A 147 14.61 -9.92 -8.73
CA ALA A 147 14.41 -8.81 -7.82
C ALA A 147 15.32 -8.95 -6.60
N ASP A 148 15.91 -7.85 -6.15
CA ASP A 148 16.72 -7.81 -4.93
C ASP A 148 15.85 -7.99 -3.68
N ALA A 149 14.57 -7.60 -3.76
CA ALA A 149 13.57 -7.87 -2.74
C ALA A 149 12.16 -8.00 -3.34
N SER A 150 11.26 -8.70 -2.65
CA SER A 150 9.85 -8.74 -3.01
C SER A 150 8.90 -8.72 -1.83
N LEU A 151 7.70 -8.17 -2.04
CA LEU A 151 6.57 -8.24 -1.12
C LEU A 151 5.39 -8.97 -1.75
N ARG A 152 4.75 -9.83 -0.96
CA ARG A 152 3.58 -10.60 -1.37
C ARG A 152 2.49 -10.57 -0.31
N GLY A 153 1.26 -10.32 -0.75
CA GLY A 153 0.06 -10.31 0.06
C GLY A 153 -1.18 -10.03 -0.79
N THR A 154 -2.30 -9.72 -0.14
CA THR A 154 -3.47 -9.21 -0.86
C THR A 154 -3.17 -7.83 -1.43
N ALA A 155 -3.87 -7.44 -2.49
CA ALA A 155 -3.77 -6.10 -3.05
C ALA A 155 -4.08 -5.03 -1.97
N SER A 156 -5.06 -5.33 -1.10
CA SER A 156 -5.43 -4.48 0.03
C SER A 156 -4.26 -4.30 1.00
N ASP A 157 -3.60 -5.38 1.40
CA ASP A 157 -2.48 -5.29 2.34
C ASP A 157 -1.27 -4.58 1.72
N LEU A 158 -1.00 -4.81 0.44
CA LEU A 158 0.08 -4.13 -0.28
C LEU A 158 -0.15 -2.61 -0.33
N VAL A 159 -1.34 -2.17 -0.75
CA VAL A 159 -1.63 -0.73 -0.82
C VAL A 159 -1.67 -0.10 0.57
N LEU A 160 -2.22 -0.79 1.59
CA LEU A 160 -2.20 -0.30 2.97
C LEU A 160 -0.78 -0.22 3.53
N ALA A 161 0.13 -1.14 3.17
CA ALA A 161 1.53 -1.08 3.57
C ALA A 161 2.24 0.11 2.91
N LEU A 162 1.98 0.36 1.62
CA LEU A 162 2.49 1.52 0.89
C LEU A 162 2.01 2.85 1.51
N TYR A 163 0.76 2.91 1.99
CA TYR A 163 0.24 4.06 2.76
C TYR A 163 0.68 4.08 4.24
N GLY A 164 1.51 3.13 4.69
CA GLY A 164 2.02 3.05 6.05
C GLY A 164 0.96 2.71 7.11
N ARG A 165 -0.14 2.05 6.72
CA ARG A 165 -1.25 1.68 7.62
C ARG A 165 -1.10 0.29 8.23
N VAL A 166 -0.40 -0.60 7.53
CA VAL A 166 0.03 -1.89 8.06
C VAL A 166 1.55 -2.00 7.95
N PRO A 167 2.22 -2.68 8.90
CA PRO A 167 3.66 -2.86 8.82
C PRO A 167 4.02 -3.75 7.63
N VAL A 168 5.10 -3.44 6.93
CA VAL A 168 5.62 -4.29 5.84
C VAL A 168 5.85 -5.74 6.30
N ASP A 169 6.19 -5.92 7.58
CA ASP A 169 6.41 -7.22 8.22
C ASP A 169 5.16 -8.11 8.35
N SER A 170 3.95 -7.57 8.14
CA SER A 170 2.75 -8.40 8.07
C SER A 170 2.59 -9.09 6.72
N LEU A 171 3.37 -8.70 5.70
CA LEU A 171 3.38 -9.29 4.37
C LEU A 171 4.49 -10.35 4.25
N LYS A 172 4.38 -11.22 3.25
CA LYS A 172 5.46 -12.14 2.92
C LYS A 172 6.56 -11.37 2.19
N LEU A 173 7.69 -11.17 2.86
CA LEU A 173 8.90 -10.54 2.32
C LEU A 173 9.92 -11.60 1.90
N ASP A 174 10.57 -11.38 0.76
CA ASP A 174 11.72 -12.16 0.28
C ASP A 174 12.85 -11.20 -0.15
N GLY A 175 14.12 -11.62 -0.06
CA GLY A 175 15.28 -10.81 -0.41
C GLY A 175 15.72 -9.78 0.65
N ASP A 176 16.27 -8.65 0.21
CA ASP A 176 16.86 -7.63 1.09
C ASP A 176 15.80 -6.70 1.71
N ARG A 177 15.47 -6.96 2.97
CA ARG A 177 14.55 -6.14 3.76
C ARG A 177 15.00 -4.68 3.90
N HIS A 178 16.31 -4.43 3.95
CA HIS A 178 16.83 -3.08 4.16
C HIS A 178 16.44 -2.12 3.03
N LEU A 179 16.16 -2.64 1.83
CA LEU A 179 15.64 -1.84 0.72
C LEU A 179 14.29 -1.19 1.04
N PHE A 180 13.41 -1.85 1.80
CA PHE A 180 12.14 -1.26 2.23
C PHE A 180 12.35 -0.18 3.29
N ASP A 181 13.31 -0.37 4.21
CA ASP A 181 13.66 0.66 5.19
C ASP A 181 14.24 1.90 4.50
N GLN A 182 15.09 1.71 3.48
CA GLN A 182 15.64 2.80 2.66
C GLN A 182 14.54 3.51 1.88
N LEU A 183 13.64 2.78 1.21
CA LEU A 183 12.50 3.36 0.51
C LEU A 183 11.60 4.16 1.44
N LEU A 184 11.32 3.63 2.64
CA LEU A 184 10.51 4.32 3.64
C LEU A 184 11.19 5.61 4.14
N ALA A 185 12.51 5.59 4.36
CA ALA A 185 13.24 6.75 4.86
C ALA A 185 13.56 7.80 3.77
N TRP A 186 13.50 7.43 2.49
CA TRP A 186 13.97 8.28 1.41
C TRP A 186 13.00 9.41 1.08
N ASP A 187 13.52 10.64 1.10
CA ASP A 187 12.89 11.84 0.59
C ASP A 187 13.67 12.34 -0.64
N PRO A 188 13.10 12.30 -1.85
CA PRO A 188 13.80 12.73 -3.06
C PRO A 188 13.92 14.26 -3.17
N ASP A 189 13.28 15.03 -2.29
CA ASP A 189 13.30 16.49 -2.25
C ASP A 189 14.15 17.05 -1.09
N ALA A 190 14.81 16.18 -0.30
CA ALA A 190 15.62 16.55 0.87
C ALA A 190 17.03 17.06 0.54
#